data_AF-A0A8B3S3V2-F1
#
_entry.id   AF-A0A8B3S3V2-F1
#
_cell.length_a   1.000
_cell.length_b   1.000
_cell.length_c   1.000
_cell.angle_alpha   90.00
_cell.angle_beta   90.00
_cell.angle_gamma   90.00
#
_symmetry.space_group_name_H-M   'P 1'
#
loop_
_entity.id
_entity.type
_entity.pdbx_description
1 polymer ?
#
loop_
_entity_poly.entity_id
_entity_poly.type
_entity_poly.pdbx_seq_one_letter_code
_entity_poly.pdbx_strand_id
1 'polypeptide(L)'
;MDKRGQPDTSIKDAVKSVSKEIAEKYVHEIVKETTKRVLGKQSEKLNEKELVKLEKRLKRLSDEEKLEQFEEAVDGASRDISQGELRDERMLEKVDTRLAETFEKKIPDLLPKIILPPLTKMILIAIAIIAVSILGLVNDDGQYWPEAIIDVIDSNPATEGEIIIFTGSGTTDDPDGYITAYRWESDRYGFLSNSQSFETTLPPGEHIIILQVRDNNGEWSEPDEAYVEVLPIEPENQPPEAHISYIDPTPPVYIGTPVTLAGHGTDPDKEDHITAYEWQIDNEIISKTETFTIETLSVGTHIIQFRVRDNNGEWSEPDEAYVEVLPIEPENQPPEAHISYIDPTPPVYIGTPVTLAGHGTDPDKEDHITAYEWQIDNEIISKTETFTIETLSVGTHIIQFRVRDNNGEWSEPDEAYVEVLPLPLDP
;
A
#
# COMPACT_ATOMS: atom_id res chain seq x y z
N MET A 1 21.27 -58.49 77.14
CA MET A 1 20.97 -59.94 77.18
C MET A 1 19.80 -60.14 78.11
N ASP A 2 18.86 -61.02 77.77
CA ASP A 2 17.77 -61.38 78.66
C ASP A 2 18.26 -62.27 79.82
N LYS A 3 17.41 -62.56 80.81
CA LYS A 3 17.76 -63.38 81.99
C LYS A 3 18.14 -64.83 81.64
N ARG A 4 18.12 -65.24 80.38
CA ARG A 4 18.52 -66.56 79.88
C ARG A 4 19.75 -66.53 78.97
N GLY A 5 20.45 -65.39 78.90
CA GLY A 5 21.73 -65.28 78.20
C GLY A 5 21.60 -65.24 76.68
N GLN A 6 20.42 -64.97 76.14
CA GLN A 6 20.24 -64.64 74.72
C GLN A 6 20.43 -63.13 74.51
N PRO A 7 21.01 -62.70 73.36
CA PRO A 7 21.16 -61.28 73.03
C PRO A 7 19.78 -60.61 73.08
N ASP A 8 19.71 -59.46 73.76
CA ASP A 8 18.46 -58.71 73.93
C ASP A 8 18.01 -58.17 72.58
N THR A 9 16.99 -58.80 71.99
CA THR A 9 16.50 -58.47 70.65
C THR A 9 15.65 -57.20 70.66
N SER A 10 15.33 -56.60 71.81
CA SER A 10 14.51 -55.39 71.90
C SER A 10 15.08 -54.22 71.09
N ILE A 11 16.41 -54.03 71.10
CA ILE A 11 17.08 -52.97 70.32
C ILE A 11 17.17 -53.36 68.84
N LYS A 12 17.40 -54.64 68.54
CA LYS A 12 17.45 -55.16 67.16
C LYS A 12 16.09 -55.09 66.48
N ASP A 13 15.01 -55.38 67.21
CA ASP A 13 13.63 -55.32 66.74
C ASP A 13 13.15 -53.87 66.64
N ALA A 14 13.60 -52.97 67.52
CA ALA A 14 13.36 -51.54 67.42
C ALA A 14 14.10 -50.89 66.23
N VAL A 15 15.37 -51.25 66.00
CA VAL A 15 16.12 -50.80 64.81
C VAL A 15 15.53 -51.41 63.53
N LYS A 16 15.10 -52.67 63.55
CA LYS A 16 14.40 -53.29 62.40
C LYS A 16 13.05 -52.61 62.14
N SER A 17 12.33 -52.20 63.18
CA SER A 17 11.08 -51.44 63.07
C SER A 17 11.32 -50.04 62.51
N VAL A 18 12.35 -49.31 62.99
CA VAL A 18 12.68 -47.95 62.54
C VAL A 18 13.28 -47.96 61.13
N SER A 19 14.14 -48.93 60.79
CA SER A 19 14.64 -49.10 59.42
C SER A 19 13.54 -49.50 58.45
N LYS A 20 12.57 -50.30 58.90
CA LYS A 20 11.34 -50.59 58.14
C LYS A 20 10.50 -49.33 57.94
N GLU A 21 10.31 -48.53 58.99
CA GLU A 21 9.54 -47.28 58.92
C GLU A 21 10.22 -46.20 58.06
N ILE A 22 11.56 -46.13 58.07
CA ILE A 22 12.38 -45.23 57.24
C ILE A 22 12.41 -45.72 55.79
N ALA A 23 12.62 -47.01 55.53
CA ALA A 23 12.58 -47.56 54.19
C ALA A 23 11.18 -47.46 53.57
N GLU A 24 10.13 -47.78 54.33
CA GLU A 24 8.75 -47.55 53.91
C GLU A 24 8.49 -46.06 53.66
N LYS A 25 8.92 -45.16 54.55
CA LYS A 25 8.72 -43.72 54.37
C LYS A 25 9.47 -43.13 53.18
N TYR A 26 10.77 -43.43 53.01
CA TYR A 26 11.60 -42.87 51.93
C TYR A 26 11.32 -43.52 50.57
N VAL A 27 11.07 -44.82 50.51
CA VAL A 27 10.63 -45.47 49.25
C VAL A 27 9.25 -44.95 48.87
N HIS A 28 8.35 -44.76 49.84
CA HIS A 28 7.04 -44.17 49.56
C HIS A 28 7.15 -42.68 49.19
N GLU A 29 8.09 -41.91 49.75
CA GLU A 29 8.31 -40.50 49.40
C GLU A 29 8.96 -40.34 48.02
N ILE A 30 9.96 -41.15 47.69
CA ILE A 30 10.59 -41.18 46.36
C ILE A 30 9.58 -41.64 45.32
N VAL A 31 8.85 -42.73 45.57
CA VAL A 31 7.78 -43.18 44.64
C VAL A 31 6.69 -42.14 44.54
N LYS A 32 6.25 -41.49 45.62
CA LYS A 32 5.24 -40.43 45.62
C LYS A 32 5.71 -39.19 44.88
N GLU A 33 6.97 -38.77 45.01
CA GLU A 33 7.48 -37.55 44.38
C GLU A 33 7.89 -37.76 42.93
N THR A 34 8.40 -38.94 42.57
CA THR A 34 8.56 -39.36 41.18
C THR A 34 7.19 -39.54 40.51
N THR A 35 6.20 -40.08 41.21
CA THR A 35 4.83 -40.22 40.71
C THR A 35 4.13 -38.86 40.60
N LYS A 36 4.33 -37.92 41.53
CA LYS A 36 3.88 -36.52 41.41
C LYS A 36 4.56 -35.78 40.26
N ARG A 37 5.86 -35.98 40.04
CA ARG A 37 6.60 -35.36 38.91
C ARG A 37 6.16 -35.92 37.57
N VAL A 38 5.92 -37.23 37.49
CA VAL A 38 5.45 -37.91 36.27
C VAL A 38 3.97 -37.62 36.00
N LEU A 39 3.12 -37.60 37.04
CA LEU A 39 1.70 -37.27 36.91
C LEU A 39 1.45 -35.77 36.73
N GLY A 40 2.23 -34.89 37.36
CA GLY A 40 2.12 -33.43 37.16
C GLY A 40 2.43 -32.98 35.74
N LYS A 41 3.17 -33.80 34.97
CA LYS A 41 3.44 -33.57 33.53
C LYS A 41 2.49 -34.32 32.58
N GLN A 42 1.63 -35.23 33.06
CA GLN A 42 0.74 -36.05 32.21
C GLN A 42 -0.72 -36.18 32.69
N SER A 43 -1.15 -35.46 33.73
CA SER A 43 -2.48 -35.55 34.33
C SER A 43 -3.64 -35.03 33.47
N GLU A 44 -3.40 -34.47 32.30
CA GLU A 44 -4.49 -34.11 31.36
C GLU A 44 -4.97 -35.29 30.50
N LYS A 45 -4.32 -36.46 30.52
CA LYS A 45 -4.66 -37.58 29.60
C LYS A 45 -4.87 -38.97 30.20
N LEU A 46 -4.81 -39.16 31.53
CA LEU A 46 -4.95 -40.49 32.16
C LEU A 46 -6.11 -40.53 33.16
N ASN A 47 -7.01 -41.51 33.01
CA ASN A 47 -8.16 -41.65 33.92
C ASN A 47 -7.84 -42.50 35.17
N GLU A 48 -8.62 -42.28 36.23
CA GLU A 48 -8.46 -42.85 37.58
C GLU A 48 -8.35 -44.40 37.61
N LYS A 49 -8.87 -45.08 36.57
CA LYS A 49 -8.87 -46.54 36.45
C LYS A 49 -7.53 -47.11 35.99
N GLU A 50 -6.72 -46.32 35.28
CA GLU A 50 -5.39 -46.72 34.79
C GLU A 50 -4.32 -46.54 35.87
N LEU A 51 -4.46 -45.51 36.71
CA LEU A 51 -3.65 -45.25 37.90
C LEU A 51 -3.67 -46.41 38.90
N VAL A 52 -4.86 -46.89 39.25
CA VAL A 52 -5.06 -48.01 40.19
C VAL A 52 -4.47 -49.33 39.67
N LYS A 53 -4.39 -49.49 38.34
CA LYS A 53 -3.85 -50.70 37.69
C LYS A 53 -2.31 -50.70 37.66
N LEU A 54 -1.70 -49.52 37.62
CA LEU A 54 -0.24 -49.32 37.65
C LEU A 54 0.33 -49.51 39.05
N GLU A 55 -0.32 -48.95 40.08
CA GLU A 55 0.06 -49.12 41.49
C GLU A 55 0.06 -50.60 41.92
N LYS A 56 -0.97 -51.36 41.51
CA LYS A 56 -1.05 -52.81 41.80
C LYS A 56 0.07 -53.63 41.14
N ARG A 57 0.66 -53.14 40.05
CA ARG A 57 1.74 -53.81 39.32
C ARG A 57 3.10 -53.54 39.95
N LEU A 58 3.34 -52.30 40.38
CA LEU A 58 4.56 -51.89 41.09
C LEU A 58 4.68 -52.55 42.47
N LYS A 59 3.57 -52.69 43.20
CA LYS A 59 3.52 -53.35 44.52
C LYS A 59 3.83 -54.85 44.49
N ARG A 60 3.94 -55.45 43.29
CA ARG A 60 4.22 -56.88 43.07
C ARG A 60 5.69 -57.16 42.73
N LEU A 61 6.51 -56.12 42.57
CA LEU A 61 7.93 -56.21 42.20
C LEU A 61 8.89 -56.20 43.40
N SER A 62 8.39 -55.95 44.62
CA SER A 62 9.15 -55.95 45.87
C SER A 62 8.95 -57.26 46.64
N ASP A 63 9.67 -58.34 46.29
CA ASP A 63 9.80 -59.49 47.19
C ASP A 63 10.97 -59.22 48.17
N GLU A 64 10.64 -59.07 49.45
CA GLU A 64 11.56 -58.73 50.57
C GLU A 64 12.77 -59.68 50.69
N GLU A 65 12.66 -60.93 50.21
CA GLU A 65 13.72 -61.95 50.30
C GLU A 65 14.93 -61.67 49.36
N LYS A 66 14.75 -60.84 48.32
CA LYS A 66 15.81 -60.52 47.34
C LYS A 66 16.59 -59.25 47.67
N LEU A 67 16.09 -58.44 48.60
CA LEU A 67 16.73 -57.22 49.06
C LEU A 67 17.84 -57.55 50.08
N GLU A 68 17.59 -58.52 50.96
CA GLU A 68 18.51 -58.95 52.03
C GLU A 68 19.80 -59.61 51.49
N GLN A 69 19.71 -60.33 50.35
CA GLN A 69 20.87 -60.97 49.69
C GLN A 69 21.75 -59.99 48.89
N PHE A 70 21.22 -58.82 48.51
CA PHE A 70 21.96 -57.79 47.77
C PHE A 70 22.79 -56.92 48.72
N GLU A 71 22.24 -56.59 49.90
CA GLU A 71 22.96 -55.88 50.97
C GLU A 71 24.18 -56.68 51.46
N GLU A 72 24.05 -58.00 51.64
CA GLU A 72 25.14 -58.86 52.10
C GLU A 72 26.32 -58.95 51.10
N ALA A 73 26.04 -58.81 49.79
CA ALA A 73 27.05 -58.83 48.73
C ALA A 73 27.78 -57.49 48.56
N VAL A 74 27.08 -56.37 48.76
CA VAL A 74 27.65 -55.01 48.71
C VAL A 74 28.54 -54.76 49.93
N ASP A 75 28.14 -55.24 51.12
CA ASP A 75 28.95 -55.15 52.33
C ASP A 75 30.24 -55.98 52.26
N GLY A 76 30.21 -57.13 51.56
CA GLY A 76 31.42 -57.94 51.29
C GLY A 76 32.43 -57.21 50.41
N ALA A 77 31.98 -56.56 49.34
CA ALA A 77 32.83 -55.81 48.42
C ALA A 77 33.41 -54.53 49.04
N SER A 78 32.64 -53.85 49.88
CA SER A 78 33.07 -52.65 50.62
C SER A 78 34.17 -52.97 51.65
N ARG A 79 34.14 -54.18 52.24
CA ARG A 79 35.12 -54.64 53.24
C ARG A 79 36.51 -54.90 52.66
N ASP A 80 36.58 -55.38 51.42
CA ASP A 80 37.84 -55.66 50.72
C ASP A 80 38.50 -54.38 50.14
N ILE A 81 37.70 -53.38 49.79
CA ILE A 81 38.15 -52.05 49.35
C ILE A 81 38.80 -51.27 50.52
N SER A 82 38.38 -51.56 51.74
CA SER A 82 38.84 -50.85 52.95
C SER A 82 40.24 -51.26 53.45
N GLN A 83 40.93 -52.24 52.83
CA GLN A 83 42.21 -52.78 53.33
C GLN A 83 43.46 -52.57 52.44
N GLY A 84 43.52 -51.60 51.51
CA GLY A 84 44.77 -51.38 50.75
C GLY A 84 44.94 -50.03 50.03
N GLU A 85 45.62 -49.09 50.71
CA GLU A 85 46.41 -47.92 50.25
C GLU A 85 46.02 -47.16 48.96
N LEU A 86 45.42 -45.97 49.13
CA LEU A 86 44.95 -45.05 48.08
C LEU A 86 45.74 -43.73 48.08
N ARG A 87 46.58 -43.47 47.05
CA ARG A 87 47.10 -42.13 46.70
C ARG A 87 47.48 -42.07 45.20
N ASP A 88 46.61 -41.51 44.33
CA ASP A 88 46.93 -40.58 43.21
C ASP A 88 45.77 -40.43 42.17
N GLU A 89 45.69 -39.27 41.52
CA GLU A 89 44.64 -38.79 40.58
C GLU A 89 44.56 -39.50 39.21
N ARG A 90 45.33 -40.57 38.96
CA ARG A 90 45.16 -41.44 37.76
C ARG A 90 44.36 -42.72 38.07
N MET A 91 43.48 -42.66 39.06
CA MET A 91 42.73 -43.82 39.57
C MET A 91 41.32 -43.94 38.99
N LEU A 92 40.69 -42.87 38.50
CA LEU A 92 39.36 -42.97 37.88
C LEU A 92 39.42 -43.79 36.59
N GLU A 93 40.39 -43.54 35.72
CA GLU A 93 40.60 -44.33 34.50
C GLU A 93 40.97 -45.80 34.80
N LYS A 94 41.67 -46.07 35.92
CA LYS A 94 42.00 -47.44 36.37
C LYS A 94 40.82 -48.15 37.06
N VAL A 95 39.95 -47.43 37.75
CA VAL A 95 38.72 -47.96 38.36
C VAL A 95 37.69 -48.23 37.29
N ASP A 96 37.54 -47.34 36.30
CA ASP A 96 36.66 -47.53 35.14
C ASP A 96 37.15 -48.69 34.26
N THR A 97 38.46 -48.76 33.96
CA THR A 97 39.04 -49.87 33.20
C THR A 97 38.97 -51.19 33.97
N ARG A 98 39.13 -51.21 35.31
CA ARG A 98 38.99 -52.44 36.12
C ARG A 98 37.55 -52.83 36.41
N LEU A 99 36.60 -51.90 36.54
CA LEU A 99 35.17 -52.20 36.60
C LEU A 99 34.75 -52.76 35.24
N ALA A 100 35.10 -52.10 34.14
CA ALA A 100 34.84 -52.60 32.79
C ALA A 100 35.47 -53.99 32.56
N GLU A 101 36.74 -54.22 32.90
CA GLU A 101 37.36 -55.55 32.80
C GLU A 101 36.74 -56.59 33.75
N THR A 102 36.23 -56.19 34.92
CA THR A 102 35.54 -57.08 35.86
C THR A 102 34.12 -57.41 35.38
N PHE A 103 33.43 -56.44 34.79
CA PHE A 103 32.11 -56.61 34.18
C PHE A 103 32.20 -57.38 32.85
N GLU A 104 33.26 -57.23 32.05
CA GLU A 104 33.46 -57.97 30.80
C GLU A 104 34.09 -59.37 31.00
N LYS A 105 35.06 -59.56 31.89
CA LYS A 105 35.71 -60.88 32.09
C LYS A 105 35.05 -61.76 33.15
N LYS A 106 34.49 -61.21 34.24
CA LYS A 106 33.95 -62.03 35.36
C LYS A 106 32.44 -62.24 35.32
N ILE A 107 31.65 -61.37 34.70
CA ILE A 107 30.19 -61.60 34.58
C ILE A 107 29.87 -62.79 33.66
N PRO A 108 30.54 -63.01 32.52
CA PRO A 108 30.32 -64.22 31.72
C PRO A 108 30.71 -65.52 32.44
N ASP A 109 31.68 -65.47 33.38
CA ASP A 109 32.11 -66.63 34.18
C ASP A 109 31.26 -66.87 35.44
N LEU A 110 30.57 -65.84 35.95
CA LEU A 110 29.64 -65.93 37.09
C LEU A 110 28.21 -66.31 36.67
N LEU A 111 27.82 -65.98 35.44
CA LEU A 111 26.48 -66.26 34.92
C LEU A 111 26.11 -67.74 34.67
N PRO A 112 27.03 -68.70 34.45
CA PRO A 112 26.68 -70.11 34.27
C PRO A 112 26.68 -70.92 35.58
N LYS A 113 27.18 -70.37 36.70
CA LYS A 113 27.38 -71.14 37.95
C LYS A 113 26.39 -70.83 39.07
N ILE A 114 25.50 -69.85 38.89
CA ILE A 114 24.41 -69.58 39.82
C ILE A 114 23.10 -69.55 39.03
N ILE A 115 22.20 -70.50 39.32
CA ILE A 115 20.86 -70.52 38.75
C ILE A 115 20.03 -69.45 39.47
N LEU A 116 20.11 -68.21 38.97
CA LEU A 116 19.19 -67.13 39.36
C LEU A 116 17.99 -67.12 38.40
N PRO A 117 16.75 -66.93 38.90
CA PRO A 117 15.58 -66.76 38.06
C PRO A 117 15.75 -65.55 37.12
N PRO A 118 15.21 -65.57 35.88
CA PRO A 118 15.38 -64.52 34.87
C PRO A 118 15.09 -63.10 35.37
N LEU A 119 14.14 -62.97 36.29
CA LEU A 119 13.74 -61.71 36.89
C LEU A 119 14.83 -61.09 37.78
N THR A 120 15.55 -61.90 38.56
CA THR A 120 16.61 -61.42 39.45
C THR A 120 17.83 -60.95 38.67
N LYS A 121 18.12 -61.61 37.53
CA LYS A 121 19.15 -61.20 36.57
C LYS A 121 18.80 -59.85 35.91
N MET A 122 17.53 -59.61 35.60
CA MET A 122 17.08 -58.31 35.09
C MET A 122 17.12 -57.20 36.13
N ILE A 123 16.82 -57.50 37.41
CA ILE A 123 16.87 -56.51 38.50
C ILE A 123 18.30 -56.05 38.77
N LEU A 124 19.27 -56.96 38.79
CA LEU A 124 20.70 -56.60 38.93
C LEU A 124 21.22 -55.77 37.75
N ILE A 125 20.79 -56.07 36.52
CA ILE A 125 21.10 -55.26 35.33
C ILE A 125 20.45 -53.87 35.44
N ALA A 126 19.19 -53.79 35.90
CA ALA A 126 18.50 -52.51 36.08
C ALA A 126 19.16 -51.64 37.16
N ILE A 127 19.58 -52.22 38.29
CA ILE A 127 20.28 -51.49 39.36
C ILE A 127 21.66 -51.02 38.88
N ALA A 128 22.39 -51.83 38.10
CA ALA A 128 23.65 -51.43 37.49
C ALA A 128 23.46 -50.30 36.45
N ILE A 129 22.43 -50.36 35.62
CA ILE A 129 22.09 -49.28 34.67
C ILE A 129 21.73 -48.00 35.43
N ILE A 130 20.90 -48.09 36.48
CA ILE A 130 20.51 -46.94 37.30
C ILE A 130 21.72 -46.33 38.02
N ALA A 131 22.63 -47.15 38.57
CA ALA A 131 23.85 -46.67 39.22
C ALA A 131 24.82 -45.98 38.24
N VAL A 132 24.97 -46.52 37.02
CA VAL A 132 25.75 -45.89 35.93
C VAL A 132 25.10 -44.60 35.45
N SER A 133 23.76 -44.56 35.34
CA SER A 133 23.02 -43.33 35.01
C SER A 133 23.13 -42.25 36.10
N ILE A 134 23.19 -42.62 37.37
CA ILE A 134 23.38 -41.68 38.49
C ILE A 134 24.83 -41.15 38.52
N LEU A 135 25.82 -41.98 38.21
CA LEU A 135 27.22 -41.53 38.05
C LEU A 135 27.38 -40.59 36.83
N GLY A 136 26.66 -40.82 35.74
CA GLY A 136 26.59 -39.90 34.60
C GLY A 136 25.91 -38.56 34.92
N LEU A 137 24.95 -38.54 35.84
CA LEU A 137 24.28 -37.30 36.29
C LEU A 137 25.10 -36.46 37.27
N VAL A 138 26.10 -37.04 37.94
CA VAL A 138 26.97 -36.34 38.91
C VAL A 138 28.25 -35.80 38.26
N ASN A 139 28.62 -36.32 37.09
CA ASN A 139 29.78 -35.89 36.29
C ASN A 139 29.35 -35.34 34.92
N ASP A 140 28.18 -34.69 34.83
CA ASP A 140 27.78 -34.03 33.59
C ASP A 140 28.59 -32.74 33.45
N ASP A 141 29.73 -32.81 32.75
CA ASP A 141 30.30 -31.68 32.01
C ASP A 141 29.38 -31.35 30.82
N GLY A 142 28.08 -31.29 31.07
CA GLY A 142 27.04 -30.99 30.09
C GLY A 142 27.25 -29.55 29.64
N GLN A 143 27.44 -29.36 28.34
CA GLN A 143 27.53 -28.03 27.77
C GLN A 143 26.15 -27.36 27.93
N TYR A 144 26.02 -26.48 28.93
CA TYR A 144 24.85 -25.65 29.13
C TYR A 144 24.87 -24.54 28.08
N TRP A 145 23.82 -24.47 27.25
CA TRP A 145 23.65 -23.41 26.27
C TRP A 145 22.60 -22.43 26.80
N PRO A 146 22.80 -21.11 26.66
CA PRO A 146 21.74 -20.18 26.99
C PRO A 146 20.61 -20.25 25.95
N GLU A 147 19.42 -19.81 26.34
CA GLU A 147 18.24 -19.66 25.49
C GLU A 147 17.91 -18.17 25.37
N ALA A 148 17.76 -17.68 24.13
CA ALA A 148 17.30 -16.31 23.85
C ALA A 148 15.78 -16.28 23.69
N ILE A 149 15.15 -15.18 24.11
CA ILE A 149 13.71 -14.97 23.91
C ILE A 149 13.49 -13.52 23.50
N ILE A 150 12.83 -13.30 22.36
CA ILE A 150 12.29 -12.01 21.94
C ILE A 150 10.99 -11.77 22.70
N ASP A 151 11.03 -10.87 23.68
CA ASP A 151 9.88 -10.59 24.55
C ASP A 151 8.87 -9.65 23.88
N VAL A 152 9.37 -8.60 23.22
CA VAL A 152 8.54 -7.51 22.67
C VAL A 152 9.09 -7.02 21.34
N ILE A 153 8.18 -6.90 20.38
CA ILE A 153 8.26 -6.03 19.21
C ILE A 153 6.94 -5.24 19.22
N ASP A 154 7.00 -3.95 19.48
CA ASP A 154 5.79 -3.16 19.78
C ASP A 154 4.97 -2.75 18.54
N SER A 155 5.62 -2.57 17.39
CA SER A 155 4.98 -2.25 16.11
C SER A 155 5.24 -3.34 15.06
N ASN A 156 4.19 -4.10 14.71
CA ASN A 156 4.20 -5.09 13.63
C ASN A 156 2.77 -5.34 13.08
N PRO A 157 2.44 -4.90 11.84
CA PRO A 157 3.33 -4.18 10.93
C PRO A 157 3.66 -2.77 11.45
N ALA A 158 4.84 -2.26 11.09
CA ALA A 158 5.25 -0.88 11.27
C ALA A 158 5.12 -0.12 9.94
N THR A 159 5.08 1.22 9.99
CA THR A 159 5.17 2.09 8.81
C THR A 159 6.59 2.62 8.61
N GLU A 160 6.97 2.96 7.38
CA GLU A 160 8.32 3.48 7.10
C GLU A 160 8.63 4.71 7.97
N GLY A 161 9.77 4.66 8.67
CA GLY A 161 10.19 5.73 9.60
C GLY A 161 9.53 5.67 10.98
N GLU A 162 8.63 4.72 11.23
CA GLU A 162 8.10 4.43 12.57
C GLU A 162 9.19 3.82 13.46
N ILE A 163 9.27 4.30 14.71
CA ILE A 163 10.19 3.78 15.71
C ILE A 163 9.61 2.47 16.26
N ILE A 164 10.40 1.40 16.23
CA ILE A 164 10.06 0.08 16.75
C ILE A 164 10.94 -0.19 17.98
N ILE A 165 10.31 -0.61 19.08
CA ILE A 165 10.95 -1.01 20.33
C ILE A 165 11.10 -2.54 20.35
N PHE A 166 12.35 -2.97 20.52
CA PHE A 166 12.72 -4.36 20.70
C PHE A 166 13.13 -4.60 22.14
N THR A 167 12.59 -5.64 22.75
CA THR A 167 13.03 -6.12 24.08
C THR A 167 13.17 -7.62 24.06
N GLY A 168 14.24 -8.12 24.65
CA GLY A 168 14.50 -9.54 24.75
C GLY A 168 15.06 -9.93 26.10
N SER A 169 15.00 -11.22 26.37
CA SER A 169 15.48 -11.84 27.58
C SER A 169 16.34 -13.06 27.21
N GLY A 170 17.00 -13.60 28.23
CA GLY A 170 17.77 -14.83 28.06
C GLY A 170 17.85 -15.60 29.36
N THR A 171 17.89 -16.92 29.26
CA THR A 171 17.97 -17.86 30.38
C THR A 171 19.10 -18.85 30.18
N THR A 172 19.59 -19.45 31.26
CA THR A 172 20.57 -20.54 31.22
C THR A 172 20.21 -21.59 32.27
N ASP A 173 20.40 -22.86 31.94
CA ASP A 173 20.18 -24.00 32.84
C ASP A 173 21.40 -24.29 33.73
N ASP A 174 22.50 -23.55 33.54
CA ASP A 174 23.67 -23.60 34.42
C ASP A 174 23.29 -23.06 35.82
N PRO A 175 23.43 -23.87 36.89
CA PRO A 175 23.06 -23.47 38.25
C PRO A 175 23.73 -22.18 38.77
N ASP A 176 24.88 -21.78 38.23
CA ASP A 176 25.55 -20.51 38.55
C ASP A 176 25.67 -19.54 37.36
N GLY A 177 24.99 -19.85 36.25
CA GLY A 177 25.06 -19.07 35.02
C GLY A 177 24.21 -17.79 35.01
N TYR A 178 24.64 -16.81 34.23
CA TYR A 178 23.89 -15.58 33.93
C TYR A 178 24.26 -14.99 32.56
N ILE A 179 23.34 -14.24 31.97
CA ILE A 179 23.53 -13.61 30.64
C ILE A 179 24.49 -12.40 30.75
N THR A 180 25.48 -12.35 29.85
CA THR A 180 26.51 -11.31 29.78
C THR A 180 26.42 -10.42 28.54
N ALA A 181 25.75 -10.87 27.46
CA ALA A 181 25.61 -10.08 26.24
C ALA A 181 24.33 -10.42 25.47
N TYR A 182 23.85 -9.43 24.71
CA TYR A 182 22.77 -9.55 23.73
C TYR A 182 23.34 -9.19 22.36
N ARG A 183 22.78 -9.78 21.30
CA ARG A 183 23.06 -9.41 19.91
C ARG A 183 21.77 -9.51 19.10
N TRP A 184 21.38 -8.39 18.52
CA TRP A 184 20.22 -8.26 17.65
C TRP A 184 20.66 -7.99 16.22
N GLU A 185 20.10 -8.74 15.27
CA GLU A 185 20.35 -8.57 13.84
C GLU A 185 19.04 -8.66 13.05
N SER A 186 19.00 -8.00 11.90
CA SER A 186 18.03 -8.28 10.85
C SER A 186 18.73 -9.02 9.71
N ASP A 187 18.06 -10.02 9.16
CA ASP A 187 18.48 -10.74 7.95
C ASP A 187 18.81 -9.81 6.75
N ARG A 188 18.10 -8.68 6.62
CA ARG A 188 18.29 -7.70 5.54
C ARG A 188 19.14 -6.51 5.93
N TYR A 189 19.01 -6.01 7.17
CA TYR A 189 19.64 -4.77 7.61
C TYR A 189 20.95 -4.99 8.41
N GLY A 190 21.20 -6.24 8.82
CA GLY A 190 22.38 -6.60 9.60
C GLY A 190 22.26 -6.20 11.07
N PHE A 191 23.37 -5.82 11.69
CA PHE A 191 23.44 -5.51 13.11
C PHE A 191 22.49 -4.38 13.53
N LEU A 192 21.69 -4.63 14.58
CA LEU A 192 20.75 -3.67 15.15
C LEU A 192 21.23 -3.12 16.49
N SER A 193 21.58 -4.00 17.45
CA SER A 193 21.93 -3.59 18.82
C SER A 193 22.61 -4.70 19.62
N ASN A 194 23.31 -4.31 20.69
CA ASN A 194 23.82 -5.22 21.74
C ASN A 194 23.13 -5.00 23.10
N SER A 195 22.05 -4.22 23.12
CA SER A 195 21.31 -3.91 24.35
C SER A 195 20.16 -4.89 24.54
N GLN A 196 19.79 -5.15 25.80
CA GLN A 196 18.62 -5.96 26.13
C GLN A 196 17.32 -5.36 25.56
N SER A 197 17.23 -4.02 25.57
CA SER A 197 16.13 -3.26 24.99
C SER A 197 16.67 -2.07 24.21
N PHE A 198 16.11 -1.78 23.04
CA PHE A 198 16.50 -0.66 22.19
C PHE A 198 15.36 -0.27 21.25
N GLU A 199 15.47 0.91 20.64
CA GLU A 199 14.55 1.42 19.64
C GLU A 199 15.29 1.70 18.34
N THR A 200 14.66 1.40 17.19
CA THR A 200 15.21 1.71 15.87
C THR A 200 14.09 1.80 14.83
N THR A 201 14.38 2.40 13.68
CA THR A 201 13.56 2.29 12.48
C THR A 201 14.13 1.20 11.56
N LEU A 202 13.28 0.56 10.77
CA LEU A 202 13.69 -0.37 9.72
C LEU A 202 13.24 0.14 8.34
N PRO A 203 13.99 -0.12 7.24
CA PRO A 203 13.54 0.18 5.89
C PRO A 203 12.27 -0.60 5.49
N PRO A 204 11.55 -0.20 4.43
CA PRO A 204 10.39 -0.96 3.95
C PRO A 204 10.67 -2.41 3.56
N GLY A 205 9.67 -3.25 3.80
CA GLY A 205 9.57 -4.66 3.45
C GLY A 205 9.58 -5.58 4.67
N GLU A 206 9.70 -6.88 4.40
CA GLU A 206 9.70 -7.92 5.44
C GLU A 206 11.12 -8.12 6.01
N HIS A 207 11.22 -8.25 7.33
CA HIS A 207 12.46 -8.49 8.08
C HIS A 207 12.32 -9.70 8.99
N ILE A 208 13.37 -10.50 9.10
CA ILE A 208 13.55 -11.50 10.16
C ILE A 208 14.51 -10.91 11.19
N ILE A 209 14.02 -10.69 12.40
CA ILE A 209 14.77 -10.18 13.54
C ILE A 209 15.29 -11.36 14.33
N ILE A 210 16.60 -11.38 14.53
CA ILE A 210 17.35 -12.47 15.13
C ILE A 210 17.95 -11.96 16.44
N LEU A 211 17.63 -12.65 17.55
CA LEU A 211 18.23 -12.41 18.85
C LEU A 211 19.10 -13.60 19.25
N GLN A 212 20.34 -13.32 19.65
CA GLN A 212 21.18 -14.28 20.37
C GLN A 212 21.64 -13.67 21.69
N VAL A 213 21.79 -14.50 22.71
CA VAL A 213 22.33 -14.11 24.03
C VAL A 213 23.58 -14.92 24.34
N ARG A 214 24.49 -14.36 25.13
CA ARG A 214 25.71 -15.05 25.59
C ARG A 214 25.72 -15.14 27.10
N ASP A 215 26.08 -16.28 27.66
CA ASP A 215 26.22 -16.45 29.11
C ASP A 215 27.63 -16.05 29.62
N ASN A 216 27.90 -16.32 30.90
CA ASN A 216 29.17 -16.09 31.58
C ASN A 216 30.23 -17.18 31.31
N ASN A 217 29.84 -18.29 30.69
CA ASN A 217 30.74 -19.34 30.22
C ASN A 217 31.28 -19.01 28.82
N GLY A 218 30.67 -18.02 28.16
CA GLY A 218 31.12 -17.47 26.88
C GLY A 218 30.41 -18.10 25.67
N GLU A 219 29.42 -18.96 25.91
CA GLU A 219 28.66 -19.65 24.87
C GLU A 219 27.46 -18.81 24.42
N TRP A 220 27.20 -18.79 23.11
CA TRP A 220 26.04 -18.12 22.53
C TRP A 220 24.85 -19.08 22.41
N SER A 221 23.65 -18.54 22.54
CA SER A 221 22.41 -19.28 22.31
C SER A 221 22.22 -19.61 20.83
N GLU A 222 21.39 -20.61 20.56
CA GLU A 222 20.68 -20.66 19.28
C GLU A 222 19.85 -19.36 19.11
N PRO A 223 19.66 -18.90 17.86
CA PRO A 223 18.88 -17.70 17.60
C PRO A 223 17.41 -17.89 17.92
N ASP A 224 16.80 -16.87 18.52
CA ASP A 224 15.35 -16.68 18.50
C ASP A 224 15.02 -15.70 17.37
N GLU A 225 13.96 -15.99 16.61
CA GLU A 225 13.62 -15.29 15.37
C GLU A 225 12.17 -14.77 15.39
N ALA A 226 11.97 -13.53 14.95
CA ALA A 226 10.65 -12.93 14.82
C ALA A 226 10.52 -12.15 13.51
N TYR A 227 9.32 -12.17 12.91
CA TYR A 227 9.02 -11.45 11.68
C TYR A 227 8.54 -10.03 11.99
N VAL A 228 9.03 -9.05 11.22
CA VAL A 228 8.55 -7.67 11.24
C VAL A 228 8.28 -7.21 9.81
N GLU A 229 7.06 -6.76 9.54
CA GLU A 229 6.70 -6.15 8.27
C GLU A 229 6.73 -4.62 8.40
N VAL A 230 7.47 -3.94 7.53
CA VAL A 230 7.49 -2.48 7.44
C VAL A 230 6.82 -2.06 6.14
N LEU A 231 5.66 -1.41 6.24
CA LEU A 231 4.90 -0.91 5.11
C LEU A 231 5.53 0.40 4.61
N PRO A 232 5.75 0.57 3.29
CA PRO A 232 6.19 1.84 2.72
C PRO A 232 5.12 2.92 2.95
N ILE A 233 5.54 4.18 3.04
CA ILE A 233 4.59 5.31 2.98
C ILE A 233 4.30 5.58 1.50
N GLU A 234 3.11 5.24 1.06
CA GLU A 234 2.62 5.66 -0.25
C GLU A 234 2.35 7.18 -0.20
N PRO A 235 2.81 7.96 -1.19
CA PRO A 235 2.44 9.37 -1.28
C PRO A 235 0.91 9.48 -1.42
N GLU A 236 0.32 10.48 -0.78
CA GLU A 236 -1.09 10.81 -1.01
C GLU A 236 -1.27 11.27 -2.47
N ASN A 237 -2.30 10.72 -3.14
CA ASN A 237 -2.66 11.12 -4.50
C ASN A 237 -3.01 12.61 -4.55
N GLN A 238 -2.32 13.34 -5.41
CA GLN A 238 -2.62 14.73 -5.71
C GLN A 238 -3.55 14.79 -6.92
N PRO A 239 -4.59 15.64 -6.90
CA PRO A 239 -5.49 15.76 -8.05
C PRO A 239 -4.74 16.26 -9.29
N PRO A 240 -5.13 15.81 -10.50
CA PRO A 240 -4.53 16.30 -11.73
C PRO A 240 -4.88 17.77 -11.98
N GLU A 241 -4.17 18.39 -12.92
CA GLU A 241 -4.43 19.74 -13.43
C GLU A 241 -5.05 19.66 -14.83
N ALA A 242 -6.18 20.36 -15.06
CA ALA A 242 -6.80 20.49 -16.38
C ALA A 242 -6.42 21.80 -17.05
N HIS A 243 -6.31 21.77 -18.37
CA HIS A 243 -6.02 22.94 -19.19
C HIS A 243 -6.84 22.93 -20.48
N ILE A 244 -7.58 24.01 -20.74
CA ILE A 244 -8.20 24.30 -22.03
C ILE A 244 -7.09 24.75 -22.99
N SER A 245 -6.80 23.92 -23.99
CA SER A 245 -5.75 24.16 -24.96
C SER A 245 -6.12 25.26 -25.94
N TYR A 246 -7.34 25.19 -26.51
CA TYR A 246 -7.87 26.22 -27.39
C TYR A 246 -9.39 26.15 -27.54
N ILE A 247 -9.96 27.28 -27.96
CA ILE A 247 -11.33 27.44 -28.45
C ILE A 247 -11.24 28.03 -29.86
N ASP A 248 -11.80 27.32 -30.84
CA ASP A 248 -11.74 27.70 -32.25
C ASP A 248 -13.13 27.67 -32.91
N PRO A 249 -13.61 28.78 -33.51
CA PRO A 249 -12.97 30.10 -33.57
C PRO A 249 -12.84 30.78 -32.20
N THR A 250 -11.89 31.71 -32.08
CA THR A 250 -11.76 32.53 -30.86
C THR A 250 -13.01 33.42 -30.70
N PRO A 251 -13.69 33.40 -29.53
CA PRO A 251 -14.86 34.23 -29.27
C PRO A 251 -14.58 35.74 -29.38
N PRO A 252 -15.60 36.58 -29.71
CA PRO A 252 -16.99 36.21 -29.94
C PRO A 252 -17.22 35.51 -31.29
N VAL A 253 -18.27 34.68 -31.37
CA VAL A 253 -18.72 34.00 -32.61
C VAL A 253 -20.17 34.35 -32.92
N TYR A 254 -20.62 34.18 -34.16
CA TYR A 254 -22.03 34.37 -34.51
C TYR A 254 -22.84 33.09 -34.30
N ILE A 255 -24.14 33.22 -34.00
CA ILE A 255 -25.05 32.07 -33.87
C ILE A 255 -24.98 31.19 -35.12
N GLY A 256 -24.91 29.87 -34.90
CA GLY A 256 -24.75 28.88 -35.95
C GLY A 256 -23.30 28.59 -36.34
N THR A 257 -22.31 29.31 -35.78
CA THR A 257 -20.89 28.99 -35.95
C THR A 257 -20.53 27.78 -35.06
N PRO A 258 -20.03 26.67 -35.63
CA PRO A 258 -19.51 25.56 -34.84
C PRO A 258 -18.26 25.99 -34.05
N VAL A 259 -18.17 25.58 -32.79
CA VAL A 259 -17.05 25.88 -31.90
C VAL A 259 -16.35 24.59 -31.50
N THR A 260 -15.06 24.48 -31.78
CA THR A 260 -14.21 23.36 -31.38
C THR A 260 -13.49 23.70 -30.10
N LEU A 261 -13.58 22.80 -29.12
CA LEU A 261 -12.88 22.90 -27.84
C LEU A 261 -11.93 21.73 -27.72
N ALA A 262 -10.69 22.02 -27.32
CA ALA A 262 -9.66 21.04 -27.03
C ALA A 262 -8.99 21.37 -25.71
N GLY A 263 -8.62 20.35 -24.95
CA GLY A 263 -8.03 20.48 -23.63
C GLY A 263 -7.14 19.28 -23.35
N HIS A 264 -6.27 19.40 -22.37
CA HIS A 264 -5.39 18.33 -21.91
C HIS A 264 -5.28 18.36 -20.38
N GLY A 265 -4.74 17.29 -19.81
CA GLY A 265 -4.47 17.21 -18.39
C GLY A 265 -3.02 16.82 -18.11
N THR A 266 -2.51 17.23 -16.96
CA THR A 266 -1.22 16.81 -16.43
C THR A 266 -1.38 16.36 -14.99
N ASP A 267 -0.63 15.34 -14.60
CA ASP A 267 -0.63 14.82 -13.25
C ASP A 267 0.69 15.17 -12.54
N PRO A 268 0.65 15.76 -11.32
CA PRO A 268 1.86 16.01 -10.54
C PRO A 268 2.53 14.72 -10.04
N ASP A 269 1.76 13.63 -9.88
CA ASP A 269 2.27 12.33 -9.47
C ASP A 269 2.81 11.58 -10.69
N LYS A 270 4.14 11.40 -10.75
CA LYS A 270 4.86 10.98 -11.96
C LYS A 270 4.44 9.63 -12.56
N GLU A 271 3.89 8.75 -11.73
CA GLU A 271 3.44 7.41 -12.15
C GLU A 271 1.97 7.42 -12.60
N ASP A 272 1.25 8.51 -12.34
CA ASP A 272 -0.17 8.66 -12.67
C ASP A 272 -0.37 9.35 -14.03
N HIS A 273 -1.54 9.08 -14.62
CA HIS A 273 -1.91 9.52 -15.95
C HIS A 273 -3.42 9.76 -16.07
N ILE A 274 -3.78 10.64 -16.99
CA ILE A 274 -5.18 11.00 -17.24
C ILE A 274 -5.94 9.83 -17.88
N THR A 275 -7.07 9.47 -17.28
CA THR A 275 -7.96 8.39 -17.74
C THR A 275 -9.32 8.87 -18.24
N ALA A 276 -9.74 10.09 -17.90
CA ALA A 276 -11.01 10.64 -18.37
C ALA A 276 -10.97 12.16 -18.56
N TYR A 277 -11.85 12.62 -19.45
CA TYR A 277 -12.09 14.03 -19.76
C TYR A 277 -13.56 14.34 -19.53
N GLU A 278 -13.87 15.56 -19.09
CA GLU A 278 -15.25 16.04 -19.00
C GLU A 278 -15.31 17.53 -19.33
N TRP A 279 -16.18 17.86 -20.29
CA TRP A 279 -16.52 19.22 -20.63
C TRP A 279 -17.94 19.53 -20.16
N GLN A 280 -18.13 20.70 -19.58
CA GLN A 280 -19.43 21.24 -19.22
C GLN A 280 -19.65 22.61 -19.85
N ILE A 281 -20.89 22.87 -20.27
CA ILE A 281 -21.34 24.20 -20.68
C ILE A 281 -22.53 24.58 -19.81
N ASP A 282 -22.43 25.72 -19.13
CA ASP A 282 -23.46 26.21 -18.20
C ASP A 282 -23.90 25.15 -17.16
N ASN A 283 -22.94 24.37 -16.65
CA ASN A 283 -23.09 23.24 -15.73
C ASN A 283 -23.77 21.97 -16.30
N GLU A 284 -23.89 21.85 -17.62
CA GLU A 284 -24.34 20.62 -18.28
C GLU A 284 -23.18 19.91 -18.97
N ILE A 285 -23.00 18.62 -18.68
CA ILE A 285 -21.97 17.78 -19.33
C ILE A 285 -22.35 17.58 -20.80
N ILE A 286 -21.52 18.11 -21.70
CA ILE A 286 -21.74 18.01 -23.15
C ILE A 286 -20.78 17.06 -23.86
N SER A 287 -19.63 16.73 -23.27
CA SER A 287 -18.63 15.84 -23.87
C SER A 287 -17.73 15.19 -22.82
N LYS A 288 -17.15 14.05 -23.19
CA LYS A 288 -16.16 13.29 -22.41
C LYS A 288 -14.90 12.94 -23.21
N THR A 289 -14.67 13.66 -24.29
CA THR A 289 -13.49 13.50 -25.15
C THR A 289 -12.51 14.65 -24.92
N GLU A 290 -11.24 14.43 -25.24
CA GLU A 290 -10.18 15.46 -25.16
C GLU A 290 -10.47 16.65 -26.07
N THR A 291 -11.06 16.39 -27.24
CA THR A 291 -11.48 17.41 -28.22
C THR A 291 -12.87 17.09 -28.73
N PHE A 292 -13.72 18.11 -28.90
CA PHE A 292 -15.02 17.98 -29.55
C PHE A 292 -15.46 19.31 -30.17
N THR A 293 -16.43 19.25 -31.08
CA THR A 293 -17.04 20.42 -31.71
C THR A 293 -18.51 20.50 -31.30
N ILE A 294 -18.94 21.67 -30.81
CA ILE A 294 -20.35 21.98 -30.62
C ILE A 294 -20.86 22.71 -31.87
N GLU A 295 -21.91 22.19 -32.49
CA GLU A 295 -22.42 22.71 -33.76
C GLU A 295 -23.07 24.08 -33.60
N THR A 296 -23.81 24.29 -32.50
CA THR A 296 -24.53 25.55 -32.26
C THR A 296 -24.63 25.84 -30.78
N LEU A 297 -24.40 27.09 -30.40
CA LEU A 297 -24.72 27.67 -29.10
C LEU A 297 -25.78 28.77 -29.27
N SER A 298 -26.58 29.00 -28.23
CA SER A 298 -27.56 30.08 -28.23
C SER A 298 -26.87 31.44 -28.13
N VAL A 299 -27.56 32.52 -28.54
CA VAL A 299 -27.05 33.88 -28.34
C VAL A 299 -26.89 34.16 -26.84
N GLY A 300 -25.73 34.68 -26.46
CA GLY A 300 -25.36 34.96 -25.07
C GLY A 300 -23.92 34.56 -24.74
N THR A 301 -23.54 34.73 -23.48
CA THR A 301 -22.23 34.27 -22.97
C THR A 301 -22.41 32.94 -22.26
N HIS A 302 -21.68 31.93 -22.72
CA HIS A 302 -21.66 30.58 -22.16
C HIS A 302 -20.39 30.35 -21.35
N ILE A 303 -20.51 29.68 -20.21
CA ILE A 303 -19.36 29.27 -19.39
C ILE A 303 -18.96 27.85 -19.78
N ILE A 304 -17.71 27.70 -20.20
CA ILE A 304 -17.08 26.42 -20.50
C ILE A 304 -16.27 26.01 -19.29
N GLN A 305 -16.48 24.78 -18.81
CA GLN A 305 -15.66 24.18 -17.75
C GLN A 305 -15.09 22.86 -18.26
N PHE A 306 -13.80 22.64 -18.01
CA PHE A 306 -13.09 21.43 -18.42
C PHE A 306 -12.35 20.83 -17.23
N ARG A 307 -12.56 19.55 -16.98
CA ARG A 307 -11.83 18.81 -15.94
C ARG A 307 -11.36 17.45 -16.43
N VAL A 308 -10.32 16.94 -15.81
CA VAL A 308 -9.71 15.64 -16.12
C VAL A 308 -9.69 14.75 -14.88
N ARG A 309 -9.62 13.44 -15.08
CA ARG A 309 -9.52 12.46 -13.99
C ARG A 309 -8.29 11.59 -14.16
N ASP A 310 -7.56 11.34 -13.09
CA ASP A 310 -6.40 10.45 -13.05
C ASP A 310 -6.81 8.96 -13.03
N ASN A 311 -5.83 8.05 -12.94
CA ASN A 311 -6.04 6.60 -12.78
C ASN A 311 -6.43 6.17 -11.35
N ASN A 312 -6.33 7.08 -10.39
CA ASN A 312 -6.66 6.85 -8.99
C ASN A 312 -8.14 7.22 -8.70
N GLY A 313 -8.79 7.88 -9.67
CA GLY A 313 -10.20 8.22 -9.68
C GLY A 313 -10.51 9.65 -9.23
N GLU A 314 -9.50 10.47 -8.97
CA GLU A 314 -9.65 11.85 -8.50
C GLU A 314 -9.79 12.82 -9.68
N TRP A 315 -10.67 13.81 -9.53
CA TRP A 315 -10.90 14.82 -10.56
C TRP A 315 -10.11 16.10 -10.27
N SER A 316 -9.63 16.75 -11.33
CA SER A 316 -9.08 18.10 -11.23
C SER A 316 -10.17 19.11 -10.82
N GLU A 317 -9.73 20.24 -10.27
CA GLU A 317 -10.52 21.47 -10.37
C GLU A 317 -10.75 21.81 -11.85
N PRO A 318 -11.90 22.41 -12.21
CA PRO A 318 -12.18 22.76 -13.60
C PRO A 318 -11.35 23.96 -14.04
N ASP A 319 -10.82 23.88 -15.27
CA ASP A 319 -10.35 25.05 -16.00
C ASP A 319 -11.55 25.71 -16.71
N GLU A 320 -11.61 27.03 -16.71
CA GLU A 320 -12.78 27.80 -17.13
C GLU A 320 -12.48 28.75 -18.29
N ALA A 321 -13.40 28.83 -19.24
CA ALA A 321 -13.36 29.79 -20.34
C ALA A 321 -14.77 30.29 -20.68
N TYR A 322 -14.85 31.36 -21.48
CA TYR A 322 -16.12 31.96 -21.88
C TYR A 322 -16.24 31.99 -23.40
N VAL A 323 -17.42 31.64 -23.90
CA VAL A 323 -17.79 31.77 -25.32
C VAL A 323 -18.94 32.74 -25.44
N GLU A 324 -18.68 33.91 -26.02
CA GLU A 324 -19.73 34.87 -26.38
C GLU A 324 -20.26 34.58 -27.78
N VAL A 325 -21.57 34.43 -27.89
CA VAL A 325 -22.30 34.17 -29.15
C VAL A 325 -23.19 35.36 -29.46
N LEU A 326 -22.91 36.01 -30.59
CA LEU A 326 -23.64 37.15 -31.10
C LEU A 326 -24.75 36.71 -32.07
N PRO A 327 -25.87 37.46 -32.18
CA PRO A 327 -26.80 37.28 -33.28
C PRO A 327 -26.10 37.56 -34.61
N ILE A 328 -26.53 36.92 -35.71
CA ILE A 328 -26.03 37.23 -37.06
C ILE A 328 -26.23 38.73 -37.33
N GLU A 329 -25.17 39.42 -37.81
CA GLU A 329 -25.31 40.79 -38.30
C GLU A 329 -26.28 40.82 -39.49
N PRO A 330 -27.20 41.79 -39.57
CA PRO A 330 -28.04 41.92 -40.75
C PRO A 330 -27.17 42.10 -42.00
N GLU A 331 -27.53 41.42 -43.10
CA GLU A 331 -26.90 41.68 -44.40
C GLU A 331 -27.14 43.14 -44.82
N ASN A 332 -26.14 43.78 -45.42
CA ASN A 332 -26.25 45.14 -45.96
C ASN A 332 -27.42 45.22 -46.95
N GLN A 333 -28.34 46.13 -46.72
CA GLN A 333 -29.44 46.44 -47.62
C GLN A 333 -28.99 47.52 -48.60
N PRO A 334 -29.31 47.39 -49.91
CA PRO A 334 -28.94 48.42 -50.87
C PRO A 334 -29.64 49.75 -50.52
N PRO A 335 -29.00 50.90 -50.76
CA PRO A 335 -29.62 52.19 -50.54
C PRO A 335 -30.79 52.43 -51.51
N GLU A 336 -31.64 53.42 -51.21
CA GLU A 336 -32.72 53.89 -52.06
C GLU A 336 -32.34 55.22 -52.72
N ALA A 337 -32.43 55.30 -54.05
CA ALA A 337 -32.22 56.55 -54.80
C ALA A 337 -33.55 57.26 -55.08
N HIS A 338 -33.51 58.59 -55.09
CA HIS A 338 -34.67 59.43 -55.41
C HIS A 338 -34.25 60.65 -56.24
N ILE A 339 -34.89 60.83 -57.39
CA ILE A 339 -34.81 62.07 -58.18
C ILE A 339 -35.67 63.12 -57.48
N SER A 340 -35.00 64.13 -56.93
CA SER A 340 -35.63 65.20 -56.15
C SER A 340 -36.42 66.15 -57.04
N TYR A 341 -35.81 66.62 -58.15
CA TYR A 341 -36.50 67.46 -59.13
C TYR A 341 -35.78 67.49 -60.48
N ILE A 342 -36.56 67.87 -61.50
CA ILE A 342 -36.11 68.23 -62.85
C ILE A 342 -36.60 69.64 -63.14
N ASP A 343 -35.68 70.56 -63.43
CA ASP A 343 -35.99 71.97 -63.67
C ASP A 343 -35.33 72.49 -64.95
N PRO A 344 -36.09 73.07 -65.92
CA PRO A 344 -37.55 73.19 -65.92
C PRO A 344 -38.26 71.84 -66.01
N THR A 345 -39.48 71.78 -65.49
CA THR A 345 -40.33 70.59 -65.62
C THR A 345 -40.58 70.27 -67.10
N PRO A 346 -40.26 69.05 -67.58
CA PRO A 346 -40.51 68.67 -68.96
C PRO A 346 -42.01 68.78 -69.37
N PRO A 347 -42.32 69.01 -70.66
CA PRO A 347 -41.39 69.10 -71.79
C PRO A 347 -40.65 70.44 -71.87
N VAL A 348 -39.41 70.42 -72.41
CA VAL A 348 -38.58 71.61 -72.65
C VAL A 348 -38.28 71.79 -74.15
N TYR A 349 -37.90 72.98 -74.60
CA TYR A 349 -37.47 73.18 -76.00
C TYR A 349 -35.96 72.89 -76.15
N ILE A 350 -35.55 72.43 -77.33
CA ILE A 350 -34.13 72.23 -77.67
C ILE A 350 -33.29 73.47 -77.32
N GLY A 351 -32.16 73.25 -76.65
CA GLY A 351 -31.28 74.31 -76.16
C GLY A 351 -31.66 74.89 -74.79
N THR A 352 -32.74 74.42 -74.16
CA THR A 352 -33.05 74.74 -72.76
C THR A 352 -32.19 73.89 -71.82
N PRO A 353 -31.37 74.49 -70.94
CA PRO A 353 -30.63 73.74 -69.95
C PRO A 353 -31.57 73.06 -68.95
N VAL A 354 -31.29 71.81 -68.58
CA VAL A 354 -32.08 71.02 -67.63
C VAL A 354 -31.23 70.69 -66.41
N THR A 355 -31.66 71.12 -65.23
CA THR A 355 -31.03 70.81 -63.95
C THR A 355 -31.70 69.60 -63.33
N LEU A 356 -30.89 68.63 -62.95
CA LEU A 356 -31.28 67.39 -62.28
C LEU A 356 -30.68 67.41 -60.88
N ALA A 357 -31.50 67.12 -59.88
CA ALA A 357 -31.06 66.92 -58.50
C ALA A 357 -31.69 65.65 -57.95
N GLY A 358 -30.94 64.91 -57.16
CA GLY A 358 -31.36 63.65 -56.56
C GLY A 358 -30.72 63.49 -55.18
N HIS A 359 -31.25 62.58 -54.37
CA HIS A 359 -30.70 62.22 -53.08
C HIS A 359 -30.83 60.72 -52.86
N GLY A 360 -30.13 60.19 -51.85
CA GLY A 360 -30.26 58.80 -51.45
C GLY A 360 -30.48 58.67 -49.95
N THR A 361 -31.13 57.57 -49.55
CA THR A 361 -31.28 57.17 -48.15
C THR A 361 -30.89 55.72 -47.99
N ASP A 362 -30.29 55.37 -46.86
CA ASP A 362 -29.92 54.01 -46.54
C ASP A 362 -30.86 53.43 -45.46
N PRO A 363 -31.44 52.23 -45.66
CA PRO A 363 -32.20 51.54 -44.62
C PRO A 363 -31.36 51.18 -43.39
N ASP A 364 -30.06 50.94 -43.57
CA ASP A 364 -29.13 50.59 -42.51
C ASP A 364 -28.63 51.88 -41.82
N LYS A 365 -29.02 52.05 -40.56
CA LYS A 365 -28.90 53.34 -39.84
C LYS A 365 -27.47 53.86 -39.67
N GLU A 366 -26.48 52.98 -39.72
CA GLU A 366 -25.07 53.34 -39.59
C GLU A 366 -24.43 53.65 -40.95
N ASP A 367 -25.12 53.33 -42.05
CA ASP A 367 -24.63 53.52 -43.41
C ASP A 367 -25.08 54.87 -44.00
N HIS A 368 -24.30 55.35 -44.96
CA HIS A 368 -24.49 56.64 -45.61
C HIS A 368 -24.05 56.61 -47.07
N ILE A 369 -24.66 57.49 -47.87
CA ILE A 369 -24.38 57.59 -49.30
C ILE A 369 -22.97 58.14 -49.55
N THR A 370 -22.17 57.40 -50.32
CA THR A 370 -20.79 57.75 -50.69
C THR A 370 -20.63 58.11 -52.16
N ALA A 371 -21.57 57.75 -53.04
CA ALA A 371 -21.51 58.10 -54.45
C ALA A 371 -22.87 58.31 -55.09
N TYR A 372 -22.88 59.11 -56.17
CA TYR A 372 -24.02 59.41 -57.01
C TYR A 372 -23.68 59.05 -58.45
N GLU A 373 -24.64 58.57 -59.23
CA GLU A 373 -24.48 58.34 -60.66
C GLU A 373 -25.76 58.65 -61.42
N TRP A 374 -25.65 59.50 -62.44
CA TRP A 374 -26.70 59.81 -63.40
C TRP A 374 -26.36 59.21 -64.74
N GLN A 375 -27.33 58.55 -65.37
CA GLN A 375 -27.23 58.03 -66.72
C GLN A 375 -28.36 58.58 -67.60
N ILE A 376 -28.04 58.79 -68.88
CA ILE A 376 -29.02 59.00 -69.94
C ILE A 376 -28.80 57.95 -71.01
N ASP A 377 -29.87 57.24 -71.38
CA ASP A 377 -29.83 56.23 -72.45
C ASP A 377 -28.68 55.21 -72.25
N ASN A 378 -28.41 54.84 -70.99
CA ASN A 378 -27.33 53.96 -70.49
C ASN A 378 -25.90 54.53 -70.56
N GLU A 379 -25.71 55.84 -70.75
CA GLU A 379 -24.40 56.50 -70.67
C GLU A 379 -24.30 57.34 -69.39
N ILE A 380 -23.21 57.21 -68.63
CA ILE A 380 -22.97 58.00 -67.43
C ILE A 380 -22.67 59.45 -67.81
N ILE A 381 -23.49 60.37 -67.31
CA ILE A 381 -23.39 61.81 -67.61
C ILE A 381 -22.94 62.65 -66.41
N SER A 382 -23.13 62.16 -65.18
CA SER A 382 -22.71 62.87 -63.98
C SER A 382 -22.52 61.93 -62.80
N LYS A 383 -21.67 62.34 -61.85
CA LYS A 383 -21.43 61.66 -60.56
C LYS A 383 -21.63 62.57 -59.34
N THR A 384 -22.40 63.63 -59.54
CA THR A 384 -22.69 64.63 -58.51
C THR A 384 -24.15 64.56 -58.14
N GLU A 385 -24.49 64.98 -56.92
CA GLU A 385 -25.87 65.01 -56.41
C GLU A 385 -26.79 65.90 -57.26
N THR A 386 -26.26 67.00 -57.79
CA THR A 386 -26.96 67.95 -58.65
C THR A 386 -26.07 68.41 -59.78
N PHE A 387 -26.61 68.46 -61.01
CA PHE A 387 -25.91 68.99 -62.18
C PHE A 387 -26.88 69.51 -63.23
N THR A 388 -26.36 70.30 -64.18
CA THR A 388 -27.14 70.86 -65.28
C THR A 388 -26.63 70.30 -66.61
N ILE A 389 -27.56 69.82 -67.44
CA ILE A 389 -27.32 69.43 -68.82
C ILE A 389 -27.61 70.65 -69.69
N GLU A 390 -26.59 71.16 -70.38
CA GLU A 390 -26.73 72.37 -71.20
C GLU A 390 -27.65 72.17 -72.40
N THR A 391 -27.58 71.01 -73.06
CA THR A 391 -28.39 70.71 -74.24
C THR A 391 -28.69 69.22 -74.33
N LEU A 392 -29.95 68.88 -74.60
CA LEU A 392 -30.41 67.54 -74.99
C LEU A 392 -30.94 67.57 -76.43
N SER A 393 -30.85 66.44 -77.13
CA SER A 393 -31.44 66.29 -78.47
C SER A 393 -32.96 66.28 -78.42
N VAL A 394 -33.63 66.62 -79.54
CA VAL A 394 -35.09 66.47 -79.64
C VAL A 394 -35.46 64.99 -79.49
N GLY A 395 -36.41 64.70 -78.61
CA GLY A 395 -36.84 63.35 -78.28
C GLY A 395 -37.18 63.17 -76.80
N THR A 396 -37.49 61.94 -76.40
CA THR A 396 -37.68 61.55 -75.00
C THR A 396 -36.43 60.84 -74.52
N HIS A 397 -35.79 61.37 -73.48
CA HIS A 397 -34.63 60.79 -72.82
C HIS A 397 -35.04 60.12 -71.51
N ILE A 398 -34.49 58.93 -71.25
CA ILE A 398 -34.64 58.25 -69.96
C ILE A 398 -33.47 58.67 -69.08
N ILE A 399 -33.79 59.32 -67.97
CA ILE A 399 -32.85 59.66 -66.91
C ILE A 399 -32.90 58.53 -65.89
N GLN A 400 -31.75 57.95 -65.56
CA GLN A 400 -31.60 56.99 -64.47
C GLN A 400 -30.66 57.55 -63.43
N PHE A 401 -31.05 57.46 -62.16
CA PHE A 401 -30.26 57.94 -61.03
C PHE A 401 -30.11 56.84 -59.99
N ARG A 402 -28.86 56.55 -59.60
CA ARG A 402 -28.56 55.59 -58.53
C ARG A 402 -27.53 56.14 -57.56
N VAL A 403 -27.56 55.61 -56.34
CA VAL A 403 -26.64 55.98 -55.25
C VAL A 403 -25.91 54.75 -54.74
N ARG A 404 -24.75 54.95 -54.11
CA ARG A 404 -23.96 53.87 -53.48
C ARG A 404 -23.69 54.18 -52.02
N ASP A 405 -23.81 53.19 -51.16
CA ASP A 405 -23.51 53.28 -49.73
C ASP A 405 -21.99 53.20 -49.44
N ASN A 406 -21.60 53.18 -48.15
CA ASN A 406 -20.21 53.00 -47.70
C ASN A 406 -19.73 51.54 -47.70
N ASN A 407 -20.64 50.58 -47.91
CA ASN A 407 -20.35 49.15 -48.01
C ASN A 407 -20.09 48.73 -49.47
N GLY A 408 -20.35 49.63 -50.42
CA GLY A 408 -20.05 49.50 -51.84
C GLY A 408 -21.23 49.06 -52.70
N GLU A 409 -22.42 48.90 -52.14
CA GLU A 409 -23.61 48.41 -52.83
C GLU A 409 -24.38 49.56 -53.50
N TRP A 410 -24.88 49.33 -54.73
CA TRP A 410 -25.63 50.34 -55.48
C TRP A 410 -27.14 50.14 -55.31
N SER A 411 -27.88 51.24 -55.26
CA SER A 411 -29.34 51.21 -55.35
C SER A 411 -29.81 50.70 -56.72
N GLU A 412 -31.04 50.19 -56.77
CA GLU A 412 -31.81 50.20 -58.01
C GLU A 412 -31.94 51.65 -58.51
N PRO A 413 -31.96 51.88 -59.84
CA PRO A 413 -32.07 53.23 -60.37
C PRO A 413 -33.49 53.78 -60.20
N ASP A 414 -33.58 55.03 -59.76
CA ASP A 414 -34.80 55.83 -59.91
C ASP A 414 -34.83 56.43 -61.33
N GLU A 415 -36.00 56.43 -61.96
CA GLU A 415 -36.15 56.77 -63.37
C GLU A 415 -37.08 57.97 -63.58
N ALA A 416 -36.69 58.85 -64.49
CA ALA A 416 -37.54 59.93 -64.96
C ALA A 416 -37.38 60.17 -66.46
N TYR A 417 -38.34 60.88 -67.06
CA TYR A 417 -38.32 61.17 -68.49
C TYR A 417 -38.19 62.67 -68.74
N VAL A 418 -37.29 63.05 -69.65
CA VAL A 418 -37.17 64.41 -70.15
C VAL A 418 -37.55 64.42 -71.62
N GLU A 419 -38.70 65.02 -71.92
CA GLU A 419 -39.15 65.26 -73.30
C GLU A 419 -38.63 66.62 -73.79
N VAL A 420 -37.94 66.61 -74.94
CA VAL A 420 -37.36 67.78 -75.59
C VAL A 420 -38.03 68.00 -76.94
N LEU A 421 -38.67 69.15 -77.10
CA LEU A 421 -39.39 69.57 -78.29
C LEU A 421 -38.51 70.42 -79.22
N PRO A 422 -38.71 70.38 -80.55
CA PRO A 422 -38.07 71.33 -81.45
C PRO A 422 -38.56 72.76 -81.18
N LEU A 423 -37.75 73.77 -81.53
CA LEU A 423 -38.20 75.16 -81.44
C LEU A 423 -39.50 75.37 -82.25
N PRO A 424 -40.45 76.17 -81.75
CA PRO A 424 -41.63 76.52 -82.52
C PRO A 424 -41.20 77.19 -83.83
N LEU A 425 -41.85 76.85 -84.93
CA LEU A 425 -41.66 77.53 -86.20
C LEU A 425 -42.10 78.99 -86.02
N ASP A 426 -41.21 79.95 -86.32
CA ASP A 426 -41.57 81.37 -86.34
C ASP A 426 -42.75 81.57 -87.31
N PRO A 427 -43.85 82.23 -86.89
CA PRO A 427 -45.09 82.32 -87.65
C PRO A 427 -45.01 83.13 -88.95
#